data_AF-A0A2H0TXF4-F1
#
_entry.id   AF-A0A2H0TXF4-F1
#
_cell.length_a   1.000
_cell.length_b   1.000
_cell.length_c   1.000
_cell.angle_alpha   90.00
_cell.angle_beta   90.00
_cell.angle_gamma   90.00
#
_symmetry.space_group_name_H-M   'P 1'
#
loop_
_entity.id
_entity.type
_entity.pdbx_description
1 polymer ?
#
loop_
_entity_poly.entity_id
_entity_poly.type
_entity_poly.pdbx_seq_one_letter_code
_entity_poly.pdbx_strand_id
1 'polypeptide(L)'
;MSKIILGFVGDLAAGKGTLAKYLQEKYQCNTYRFSTMLRDVLDRIYVEKNRENLQLVSKVLRENFGQDVMSNVIAKDVERDENDLVIVDGIRRPTDITYLQNLEGFHLIYITAESKTRWERMVKRQENPDEKDKTFEQFLLDEQAEADMLIKELGGKAEKTINNDGTIEELYSQIENILADYGHKN
;
A
#
# COMPACT_ATOMS: atom_id res chain seq x y z
N MET A 1 -13.62 13.93 -15.92
CA MET A 1 -12.83 14.48 -14.79
C MET A 1 -11.48 13.80 -14.81
N SER A 2 -10.43 14.37 -14.21
CA SER A 2 -9.15 13.64 -14.10
C SER A 2 -9.35 12.44 -13.18
N LYS A 3 -8.77 11.30 -13.55
CA LYS A 3 -8.72 10.09 -12.71
C LYS A 3 -8.07 10.42 -11.37
N ILE A 4 -8.63 9.92 -10.27
CA ILE A 4 -8.05 10.02 -8.93
C ILE A 4 -7.29 8.72 -8.63
N ILE A 5 -6.00 8.85 -8.35
CA ILE A 5 -5.11 7.72 -8.07
C ILE A 5 -4.62 7.86 -6.63
N LEU A 6 -5.12 7.01 -5.74
CA LEU A 6 -4.73 7.02 -4.34
C LEU A 6 -3.59 6.06 -4.09
N GLY A 7 -2.40 6.59 -3.82
CA GLY A 7 -1.25 5.82 -3.37
C GLY A 7 -1.26 5.65 -1.85
N PHE A 8 -1.40 4.42 -1.36
CA PHE A 8 -1.38 4.14 0.08
C PHE A 8 0.00 3.74 0.56
N VAL A 9 0.58 4.62 1.38
CA VAL A 9 1.74 4.34 2.25
C VAL A 9 1.26 4.34 3.70
N GLY A 10 1.90 3.56 4.56
CA GLY A 10 1.45 3.52 5.95
C GLY A 10 2.14 2.46 6.77
N ASP A 11 2.08 2.64 8.09
CA ASP A 11 2.72 1.75 9.04
C ASP A 11 2.14 0.32 8.97
N LEU A 12 2.93 -0.65 9.45
CA LEU A 12 2.47 -2.03 9.61
C LEU A 12 1.19 -2.06 10.45
N ALA A 13 0.18 -2.81 9.99
CA ALA A 13 -1.13 -2.94 10.65
C ALA A 13 -1.94 -1.63 10.84
N ALA A 14 -1.64 -0.57 10.08
CA ALA A 14 -2.36 0.71 10.14
C ALA A 14 -3.75 0.73 9.45
N GLY A 15 -4.15 -0.33 8.72
CA GLY A 15 -5.49 -0.41 8.10
C GLY A 15 -5.57 -0.09 6.60
N LYS A 16 -4.43 0.03 5.90
CA LYS A 16 -4.38 0.23 4.44
C LYS A 16 -5.27 -0.74 3.65
N GLY A 17 -5.12 -2.04 3.92
CA GLY A 17 -5.91 -3.08 3.25
C GLY A 17 -7.41 -2.97 3.53
N THR A 18 -7.79 -2.46 4.71
CA THR A 18 -9.19 -2.20 5.06
C THR A 18 -9.77 -1.08 4.22
N LEU A 19 -9.05 0.04 4.07
CA LEU A 19 -9.46 1.14 3.20
C LEU A 19 -9.51 0.72 1.74
N ALA A 20 -8.50 0.01 1.24
CA ALA A 20 -8.49 -0.49 -0.14
C ALA A 20 -9.71 -1.36 -0.42
N LYS A 21 -10.03 -2.29 0.48
CA LYS A 21 -11.21 -3.15 0.37
C LYS A 21 -12.51 -2.35 0.41
N TYR A 22 -12.65 -1.43 1.35
CA TYR A 22 -13.84 -0.58 1.46
C TYR A 22 -14.12 0.20 0.17
N LEU A 23 -13.10 0.86 -0.37
CA LEU A 23 -13.22 1.65 -1.59
C LEU A 23 -13.48 0.79 -2.82
N GLN A 24 -12.83 -0.38 -2.92
CA GLN A 24 -13.09 -1.35 -3.98
C GLN A 24 -14.56 -1.81 -3.95
N GLU A 25 -15.08 -2.16 -2.77
CA GLU A 25 -16.48 -2.62 -2.63
C GLU A 25 -17.48 -1.50 -2.93
N LYS A 26 -17.21 -0.28 -2.45
CA LYS A 26 -18.13 0.86 -2.59
C LYS A 26 -18.16 1.45 -3.99
N TYR A 27 -16.99 1.63 -4.60
CA TYR A 27 -16.84 2.34 -5.87
C TYR A 27 -16.54 1.43 -7.06
N GLN A 28 -16.42 0.12 -6.84
CA GLN A 28 -16.07 -0.85 -7.87
C GLN A 28 -14.75 -0.51 -8.59
N CYS A 29 -13.85 0.18 -7.89
CA CYS A 29 -12.54 0.57 -8.40
C CYS A 29 -11.52 -0.57 -8.32
N ASN A 30 -10.49 -0.51 -9.16
CA ASN A 30 -9.39 -1.46 -9.10
C ASN A 30 -8.35 -1.08 -8.04
N THR A 31 -7.77 -2.11 -7.43
CA THR A 31 -6.63 -1.98 -6.52
C THR A 31 -5.41 -2.68 -7.13
N TYR A 32 -4.34 -1.91 -7.31
CA TYR A 32 -3.06 -2.39 -7.80
C TYR A 32 -2.10 -2.60 -6.63
N ARG A 33 -1.39 -3.73 -6.66
CA ARG A 33 -0.38 -4.08 -5.67
C ARG A 33 0.92 -4.43 -6.38
N PHE A 34 2.04 -3.96 -5.86
CA PHE A 34 3.38 -4.25 -6.41
C PHE A 34 3.66 -5.75 -6.54
N SER A 35 3.05 -6.58 -5.68
CA SER A 35 3.21 -8.04 -5.76
C SER A 35 2.46 -8.70 -6.93
N THR A 36 1.50 -8.03 -7.57
CA THR A 36 0.68 -8.61 -8.66
C THR A 36 1.56 -9.03 -9.83
N MET A 37 2.40 -8.12 -10.34
CA MET A 37 3.30 -8.46 -11.46
C MET A 37 4.27 -9.62 -11.14
N LEU A 38 4.69 -9.75 -9.88
CA LEU A 38 5.55 -10.85 -9.46
C LEU A 38 4.82 -12.18 -9.53
N ARG A 39 3.52 -12.18 -9.18
CA ARG A 39 2.64 -13.35 -9.27
C ARG A 39 2.39 -13.72 -10.72
N ASP A 40 2.16 -12.74 -11.59
CA ASP A 40 1.96 -12.97 -13.02
C ASP A 40 3.19 -13.64 -13.65
N VAL A 41 4.39 -13.18 -13.30
CA VAL A 41 5.64 -13.81 -13.75
C VAL A 41 5.75 -15.25 -13.25
N LEU A 42 5.53 -15.49 -11.94
CA LEU A 42 5.58 -16.83 -11.35
C LEU A 42 4.55 -17.78 -11.98
N ASP A 43 3.33 -17.31 -12.20
CA ASP A 43 2.27 -18.06 -12.87
C ASP A 43 2.67 -18.40 -14.32
N ARG A 44 3.29 -17.45 -15.04
CA ARG A 44 3.72 -17.67 -16.42
C ARG A 44 4.81 -18.73 -16.56
N ILE A 45 5.69 -18.84 -15.58
CA ILE A 45 6.80 -19.81 -15.54
C ILE A 45 6.49 -21.06 -14.71
N TYR A 46 5.24 -21.21 -14.24
CA TYR A 46 4.77 -22.34 -13.45
C TYR A 46 5.55 -22.60 -12.16
N VAL A 47 5.94 -21.53 -11.45
CA VAL A 47 6.61 -21.59 -10.15
C VAL A 47 5.63 -21.23 -9.03
N GLU A 48 5.72 -21.93 -7.90
CA GLU A 48 4.84 -21.74 -6.76
C GLU A 48 4.91 -20.30 -6.19
N LYS A 49 3.75 -19.71 -5.88
CA LYS A 49 3.60 -18.36 -5.33
C LYS A 49 3.84 -18.29 -3.82
N ASN A 50 4.99 -18.78 -3.37
CA ASN A 50 5.43 -18.65 -1.98
C ASN A 50 6.29 -17.39 -1.76
N ARG A 51 6.55 -17.04 -0.49
CA ARG A 51 7.29 -15.82 -0.11
C ARG A 51 8.71 -15.80 -0.67
N GLU A 52 9.40 -16.93 -0.62
CA GLU A 52 10.78 -17.07 -1.11
C GLU A 52 10.86 -16.79 -2.61
N ASN A 53 9.97 -17.41 -3.41
CA ASN A 53 9.93 -17.23 -4.86
C ASN A 53 9.56 -15.80 -5.27
N LEU A 54 8.63 -15.16 -4.56
CA LEU A 54 8.31 -13.74 -4.79
C LEU A 54 9.51 -12.84 -4.51
N GLN A 55 10.23 -13.07 -3.41
CA GLN A 55 11.44 -12.31 -3.08
C GLN A 55 12.54 -12.51 -4.13
N LEU A 56 12.74 -13.76 -4.58
CA LEU A 56 13.71 -14.10 -5.61
C LEU A 56 13.40 -13.40 -6.94
N VAL A 57 12.19 -13.55 -7.48
CA VAL A 57 11.81 -12.90 -8.75
C VAL A 57 11.88 -11.38 -8.62
N SER A 58 11.44 -10.82 -7.49
CA SER A 58 11.52 -9.39 -7.23
C SER A 58 12.97 -8.88 -7.24
N LYS A 59 13.90 -9.64 -6.65
CA LYS A 59 15.33 -9.35 -6.69
C LYS A 59 15.88 -9.41 -8.12
N VAL A 60 15.64 -10.51 -8.84
CA VAL A 60 16.10 -10.70 -10.22
C VAL A 60 15.61 -9.57 -11.14
N LEU A 61 14.34 -9.21 -11.05
CA LEU A 61 13.77 -8.14 -11.87
C LEU A 61 14.42 -6.80 -11.57
N ARG A 62 14.60 -6.45 -10.28
CA ARG A 62 15.22 -5.18 -9.90
C ARG A 62 16.70 -5.08 -10.30
N GLU A 63 17.45 -6.17 -10.17
CA GLU A 63 18.88 -6.21 -10.51
C GLU A 63 19.12 -6.13 -12.02
N ASN A 64 18.17 -6.58 -12.85
CA ASN A 64 18.36 -6.65 -14.30
C ASN A 64 17.58 -5.59 -15.10
N PHE A 65 16.46 -5.08 -14.57
CA PHE A 65 15.59 -4.12 -15.26
C PHE A 65 15.40 -2.78 -14.53
N GLY A 66 16.10 -2.58 -13.41
CA GLY A 66 16.07 -1.34 -12.63
C GLY A 66 15.29 -1.46 -11.31
N GLN A 67 15.74 -0.75 -10.29
CA GLN A 67 15.11 -0.77 -8.95
C GLN A 67 13.67 -0.24 -8.96
N ASP A 68 13.33 0.56 -9.97
CA ASP A 68 12.06 1.22 -10.23
C ASP A 68 11.14 0.42 -11.18
N VAL A 69 11.54 -0.78 -11.62
CA VAL A 69 10.78 -1.60 -12.59
C VAL A 69 9.33 -1.83 -12.17
N MET A 70 9.09 -2.08 -10.89
CA MET A 70 7.72 -2.33 -10.39
C MET A 70 6.88 -1.04 -10.37
N SER A 71 7.49 0.12 -10.08
CA SER A 71 6.81 1.41 -10.14
C SER A 71 6.36 1.72 -11.57
N ASN A 72 7.21 1.45 -12.57
CA ASN A 72 6.88 1.61 -13.98
C ASN A 72 5.71 0.72 -14.41
N VAL A 73 5.70 -0.55 -13.98
CA VAL A 73 4.60 -1.48 -14.30
C VAL A 73 3.28 -0.98 -13.70
N ILE A 74 3.26 -0.66 -12.41
CA ILE A 74 2.05 -0.19 -11.73
C ILE A 74 1.57 1.14 -12.34
N ALA A 75 2.47 2.07 -12.67
CA ALA A 75 2.09 3.32 -13.31
C ALA A 75 1.40 3.10 -14.67
N LYS A 76 1.91 2.17 -15.49
CA LYS A 76 1.29 1.81 -16.78
C LYS A 76 -0.05 1.11 -16.61
N ASP A 77 -0.18 0.24 -15.61
CA ASP A 77 -1.44 -0.45 -15.33
C ASP A 77 -2.51 0.54 -14.88
N VAL A 78 -2.15 1.46 -13.97
CA VAL A 78 -3.02 2.54 -13.49
C VAL A 78 -3.40 3.50 -14.62
N GLU A 79 -2.45 3.87 -15.49
CA GLU A 79 -2.72 4.76 -16.64
C GLU A 79 -3.76 4.16 -17.59
N ARG A 80 -3.70 2.84 -17.82
CA ARG A 80 -4.64 2.10 -18.68
C ARG A 80 -5.97 1.74 -18.03
N ASP A 81 -6.09 1.92 -16.73
CA ASP A 81 -7.34 1.69 -16.02
C ASP A 81 -8.43 2.67 -16.51
N GLU A 82 -9.66 2.22 -16.72
CA GLU A 82 -10.76 3.07 -17.20
C GLU A 82 -11.59 3.66 -16.05
N ASN A 83 -11.35 3.26 -14.80
CA ASN A 83 -12.05 3.76 -13.63
C ASN A 83 -11.61 5.20 -13.29
N ASP A 84 -12.56 5.99 -12.81
CA ASP A 84 -12.32 7.35 -12.31
C ASP A 84 -11.56 7.37 -10.98
N LEU A 85 -11.60 6.27 -10.21
CA LEU A 85 -10.86 6.07 -8.97
C LEU A 85 -10.01 4.81 -9.09
N VAL A 86 -8.74 4.90 -8.70
CA VAL A 86 -7.80 3.77 -8.67
C VAL A 86 -6.99 3.80 -7.37
N ILE A 87 -6.71 2.62 -6.81
CA ILE A 87 -5.94 2.49 -5.57
C ILE A 87 -4.62 1.79 -5.87
N VAL A 88 -3.51 2.35 -5.39
CA VAL A 88 -2.20 1.70 -5.37
C VAL A 88 -1.85 1.38 -3.93
N ASP A 89 -1.95 0.09 -3.57
CA ASP A 89 -1.68 -0.41 -2.22
C ASP A 89 -0.28 -1.05 -2.12
N GLY A 90 0.37 -0.81 -0.99
CA GLY A 90 1.67 -1.39 -0.67
C GLY A 90 2.88 -0.57 -1.13
N ILE A 91 2.75 0.76 -1.21
CA ILE A 91 3.89 1.67 -1.37
C ILE A 91 4.74 1.62 -0.11
N ARG A 92 6.04 1.33 -0.25
CA ARG A 92 6.98 1.20 0.89
C ARG A 92 8.28 1.96 0.70
N ARG A 93 8.67 2.28 -0.53
CA ARG A 93 9.97 2.87 -0.85
C ARG A 93 9.84 4.09 -1.77
N PRO A 94 10.76 5.06 -1.72
CA PRO A 94 10.78 6.17 -2.67
C PRO A 94 10.75 5.75 -4.14
N THR A 95 11.38 4.62 -4.47
CA THR A 95 11.38 4.05 -5.82
C THR A 95 10.01 3.56 -6.28
N ASP A 96 9.09 3.26 -5.36
CA ASP A 96 7.76 2.76 -5.69
C ASP A 96 6.88 3.85 -6.32
N ILE A 97 7.13 5.12 -5.99
CA ILE A 97 6.36 6.26 -6.50
C ILE A 97 7.04 7.00 -7.65
N THR A 98 8.22 6.56 -8.10
CA THR A 98 9.04 7.27 -9.10
C THR A 98 8.27 7.65 -10.35
N TYR A 99 7.47 6.72 -10.89
CA TYR A 99 6.62 6.98 -12.06
C TYR A 99 5.22 7.47 -11.69
N LEU A 100 4.66 6.96 -10.58
CA LEU A 100 3.32 7.30 -10.12
C LEU A 100 3.15 8.80 -9.83
N GLN A 101 4.15 9.42 -9.21
CA GLN A 101 4.12 10.85 -8.86
C GLN A 101 4.03 11.79 -10.08
N ASN A 102 4.30 11.28 -11.29
CA ASN A 102 4.18 12.07 -12.53
C ASN A 102 2.82 11.91 -13.20
N LEU A 103 1.96 11.00 -12.72
CA LEU A 103 0.61 10.82 -13.25
C LEU A 103 -0.30 11.93 -12.72
N GLU A 104 -1.09 12.52 -13.61
CA GLU A 104 -2.12 13.47 -13.22
C GLU A 104 -3.13 12.78 -12.29
N GLY A 105 -3.45 13.42 -11.17
CA GLY A 105 -4.37 12.90 -10.17
C GLY A 105 -3.77 11.87 -9.21
N PHE A 106 -2.44 11.68 -9.19
CA PHE A 106 -1.79 10.89 -8.15
C PHE A 106 -1.70 11.65 -6.82
N HIS A 107 -2.24 11.03 -5.77
CA HIS A 107 -2.25 11.53 -4.40
C HIS A 107 -1.67 10.49 -3.46
N LEU A 108 -0.56 10.81 -2.81
CA LEU A 108 0.05 9.94 -1.80
C LEU A 108 -0.64 10.19 -0.44
N ILE A 109 -1.23 9.14 0.14
CA ILE A 109 -1.96 9.18 1.41
C ILE A 109 -1.22 8.32 2.43
N TYR A 110 -0.87 8.92 3.55
CA TYR A 110 -0.24 8.22 4.67
C TYR A 110 -1.30 7.72 5.65
N ILE A 111 -1.27 6.43 5.97
CA ILE A 111 -2.21 5.80 6.89
C ILE A 111 -1.43 5.29 8.09
N THR A 112 -1.76 5.80 9.28
CA THR A 112 -1.06 5.50 10.53
C THR A 112 -2.03 5.26 11.68
N ALA A 113 -1.52 4.77 12.79
CA ALA A 113 -2.21 4.59 14.07
C ALA A 113 -1.13 4.46 15.17
N GLU A 114 -1.50 4.62 16.43
CA GLU A 114 -0.62 4.38 17.57
C GLU A 114 0.04 2.99 17.49
N SER A 115 1.34 2.93 17.80
CA SER A 115 2.12 1.68 17.76
C SER A 115 1.46 0.56 18.57
N LYS A 116 0.86 0.88 19.71
CA LYS A 116 0.18 -0.10 20.56
C LYS A 116 -1.05 -0.69 19.84
N THR A 117 -1.90 0.16 19.28
CA THR A 117 -3.07 -0.25 18.47
C THR A 117 -2.66 -1.13 17.29
N ARG A 118 -1.58 -0.76 16.58
CA ARG A 118 -1.06 -1.54 15.44
C ARG A 118 -0.52 -2.91 15.88
N TRP A 119 0.21 -2.96 16.99
CA TRP A 119 0.69 -4.21 17.56
C TRP A 119 -0.48 -5.14 17.96
N GLU A 120 -1.49 -4.63 18.66
CA GLU A 120 -2.68 -5.42 19.05
C GLU A 120 -3.41 -5.98 17.82
N ARG A 121 -3.54 -5.17 16.76
CA ARG A 121 -4.13 -5.61 15.48
C ARG A 121 -3.30 -6.70 14.80
N MET A 122 -1.97 -6.57 14.78
CA MET A 122 -1.06 -7.56 14.20
C MET A 122 -1.18 -8.90 14.93
N VAL A 123 -1.06 -8.90 16.26
CA VAL A 123 -1.16 -10.11 17.10
C VAL A 123 -2.52 -10.80 16.95
N LYS A 124 -3.60 -10.03 16.83
CA LYS A 124 -4.95 -10.57 16.62
C LYS A 124 -5.14 -11.17 15.23
N ARG A 125 -4.54 -10.56 14.19
CA ARG A 125 -4.71 -10.95 12.79
C ARG A 125 -3.95 -12.23 12.44
N GLN A 126 -2.76 -12.44 13.01
CA GLN A 126 -1.93 -13.63 12.78
C GLN A 126 -1.74 -13.92 11.28
N GLU A 127 -1.42 -12.87 10.51
CA GLU A 127 -1.18 -13.03 9.07
C GLU A 127 0.08 -13.87 8.83
N ASN A 128 1.07 -13.76 9.72
CA ASN A 128 2.27 -14.60 9.72
C ASN A 128 2.35 -15.46 11.00
N PRO A 129 2.92 -16.68 10.91
CA PRO A 129 3.01 -17.60 12.07
C PRO A 129 3.74 -17.03 13.28
N ASP A 130 4.68 -16.12 13.07
CA ASP A 130 5.51 -15.45 14.08
C ASP A 130 4.81 -14.26 14.76
N GLU A 131 3.64 -13.81 14.26
CA GLU A 131 2.95 -12.64 14.81
C GLU A 131 2.24 -12.91 16.15
N LYS A 132 1.81 -14.15 16.40
CA LYS A 132 0.96 -14.49 17.56
C LYS A 132 1.65 -14.23 18.90
N ASP A 133 2.93 -14.54 19.00
CA ASP A 133 3.68 -14.49 20.25
C ASP A 133 4.64 -13.29 20.32
N LYS A 134 4.51 -12.35 19.38
CA LYS A 134 5.39 -11.18 19.26
C LYS A 134 5.08 -10.14 20.32
N THR A 135 6.08 -9.76 21.11
CA THR A 135 5.92 -8.76 22.17
C THR A 135 5.84 -7.35 21.61
N PHE A 136 5.29 -6.41 22.40
CA PHE A 136 5.26 -5.01 22.01
C PHE A 136 6.67 -4.41 21.84
N GLU A 137 7.63 -4.82 22.66
CA GLU A 137 9.03 -4.39 22.53
C GLU A 137 9.67 -4.87 21.21
N GLN A 138 9.43 -6.14 20.83
CA GLN A 138 9.87 -6.68 19.55
C GLN A 138 9.22 -5.94 18.38
N PHE A 139 7.95 -5.58 18.51
CA PHE A 139 7.27 -4.75 17.51
C PHE A 139 7.94 -3.38 17.35
N LEU A 140 8.24 -2.68 18.45
CA LEU A 140 8.93 -1.39 18.41
C LEU A 140 10.36 -1.47 17.84
N LEU A 141 11.04 -2.60 18.01
CA LEU A 141 12.34 -2.85 17.38
C LEU A 141 12.19 -3.02 15.87
N ASP A 142 11.19 -3.78 15.42
CA ASP A 142 10.92 -3.94 13.99
C ASP A 142 10.54 -2.63 13.31
N GLU A 143 9.88 -1.70 14.03
CA GLU A 143 9.59 -0.36 13.52
C GLU A 143 10.84 0.51 13.23
N GLN A 144 12.02 0.04 13.64
CA GLN A 144 13.32 0.67 13.36
C GLN A 144 14.03 0.00 12.17
N ALA A 145 13.47 -1.06 11.60
CA ALA A 145 14.00 -1.65 10.38
C ALA A 145 13.96 -0.65 9.23
N GLU A 146 14.91 -0.77 8.30
CA GLU A 146 15.04 0.13 7.14
C GLU A 146 13.72 0.27 6.37
N ALA A 147 12.99 -0.83 6.19
CA ALA A 147 11.71 -0.81 5.48
C ALA A 147 10.66 0.10 6.15
N ASP A 148 10.56 0.08 7.48
CA ASP A 148 9.62 0.91 8.24
C ASP A 148 10.09 2.36 8.34
N MET A 149 11.40 2.60 8.38
CA MET A 149 11.96 3.96 8.27
C MET A 149 11.63 4.61 6.92
N LEU A 150 11.74 3.86 5.82
CA LEU A 150 11.38 4.35 4.48
C LEU A 150 9.89 4.65 4.34
N ILE A 151 9.02 3.84 4.98
CA ILE A 151 7.58 4.11 5.05
C ILE A 151 7.32 5.44 5.76
N LYS A 152 7.98 5.70 6.90
CA LYS A 152 7.84 6.95 7.65
C LYS A 152 8.35 8.15 6.88
N GLU A 153 9.49 8.01 6.18
CA GLU A 153 10.03 9.08 5.33
C GLU A 153 9.06 9.45 4.20
N LEU A 154 8.47 8.44 3.54
CA LEU A 154 7.42 8.65 2.54
C LEU A 154 6.15 9.25 3.16
N GLY A 155 5.75 8.78 4.34
CA GLY A 155 4.61 9.33 5.07
C GLY A 155 4.76 10.83 5.34
N GLY A 156 5.97 11.29 5.66
CA GLY A 156 6.29 12.71 5.80
C GLY A 156 6.19 13.54 4.51
N LYS A 157 6.10 12.89 3.35
CA LYS A 157 5.90 13.53 2.03
C LYS A 157 4.48 13.35 1.49
N ALA A 158 3.60 12.65 2.22
CA ALA A 158 2.23 12.43 1.81
C ALA A 158 1.42 13.74 1.86
N GLU A 159 0.46 13.87 0.95
CA GLU A 159 -0.40 15.07 0.86
C GLU A 159 -1.43 15.11 2.00
N LYS A 160 -1.94 13.94 2.38
CA LYS A 160 -2.89 13.78 3.49
C LYS A 160 -2.45 12.63 4.37
N THR A 161 -2.79 12.73 5.65
CA THR A 161 -2.59 11.66 6.63
C THR A 161 -3.93 11.25 7.22
N ILE A 162 -4.16 9.94 7.32
CA ILE A 162 -5.30 9.32 8.00
C ILE A 162 -4.80 8.72 9.30
N ASN A 163 -5.41 9.11 10.40
CA ASN A 163 -5.19 8.48 11.70
C ASN A 163 -6.28 7.42 11.93
N ASN A 164 -5.87 6.17 12.13
CA ASN A 164 -6.74 5.03 12.36
C ASN A 164 -6.68 4.50 13.80
N ASP A 165 -6.71 5.41 14.78
CA ASP A 165 -6.87 5.09 16.22
C ASP A 165 -8.34 4.96 16.64
N GLY A 166 -9.23 5.52 15.82
CA GLY A 166 -10.66 5.58 16.04
C GLY A 166 -11.44 4.34 15.63
N THR A 167 -12.74 4.54 15.39
CA THR A 167 -13.64 3.49 14.89
C THR A 167 -13.49 3.28 13.38
N ILE A 168 -14.09 2.20 12.87
CA ILE A 168 -14.08 1.92 11.43
C ILE A 168 -14.86 2.98 10.64
N GLU A 169 -15.92 3.53 11.22
CA GLU A 169 -16.72 4.61 10.63
C GLU A 169 -15.91 5.91 10.53
N GLU A 170 -15.07 6.20 11.53
CA GLU A 170 -14.15 7.34 11.50
C GLU A 170 -13.04 7.15 10.46
N LEU A 171 -12.53 5.93 10.30
CA LEU A 171 -11.59 5.59 9.23
C LEU A 171 -12.21 5.83 7.84
N TYR A 172 -13.43 5.34 7.62
CA TYR A 172 -14.14 5.53 6.37
C TYR A 172 -14.49 7.00 6.12
N SER A 173 -14.95 7.71 7.14
CA SER A 173 -15.27 9.14 7.00
C SER A 173 -14.05 9.97 6.60
N GLN A 174 -12.85 9.65 7.11
CA GLN A 174 -11.62 10.34 6.74
C GLN A 174 -11.28 10.15 5.25
N ILE A 175 -11.37 8.94 4.71
CA ILE A 175 -11.06 8.71 3.29
C ILE A 175 -12.11 9.34 2.36
N GLU A 176 -13.38 9.34 2.77
CA GLU A 176 -14.47 9.98 2.03
C GLU A 176 -14.29 11.50 1.94
N ASN A 177 -13.87 12.13 3.04
CA ASN A 177 -13.54 13.55 3.04
C ASN A 177 -12.38 13.87 2.09
N ILE A 178 -11.34 13.02 2.06
CA ILE A 178 -10.22 13.17 1.13
C ILE A 178 -10.68 13.03 -0.33
N LEU A 179 -11.54 12.05 -0.63
CA LEU A 179 -12.12 11.89 -1.97
C LEU A 179 -12.96 13.10 -2.38
N ALA A 180 -13.74 13.66 -1.45
CA ALA A 180 -14.52 14.87 -1.68
C ALA A 180 -13.63 16.09 -1.94
N ASP A 181 -12.52 16.24 -1.21
CA ASP A 181 -11.51 17.29 -1.43
C ASP A 181 -10.93 17.21 -2.86
N TYR A 182 -10.75 16.00 -3.39
CA TYR A 182 -10.27 15.77 -4.77
C TYR A 182 -11.39 15.79 -5.82
N GLY A 183 -12.62 16.11 -5.41
CA GLY A 183 -13.74 16.28 -6.33
C GLY A 183 -14.36 14.98 -6.85
N HIS A 184 -14.11 13.84 -6.19
CA HIS A 184 -14.80 12.59 -6.50
C HIS A 184 -16.30 12.76 -6.26
N LYS A 185 -17.13 12.42 -7.24
CA LYS A 185 -18.60 12.47 -7.14
C LYS A 185 -19.12 11.04 -7.08
N ASN A 186 -19.94 10.74 -6.06
CA ASN A 186 -20.66 9.48 -5.93
C ASN A 186 -21.59 9.22 -7.13
#